data_AF-A0A923C0E4-F1
#
_entry.id   AF-A0A923C0E4-F1
#
_cell.length_a   1.000
_cell.length_b   1.000
_cell.length_c   1.000
_cell.angle_alpha   90.00
_cell.angle_beta   90.00
_cell.angle_gamma   90.00
#
_symmetry.space_group_name_H-M   'P 1'
#
loop_
_entity.id
_entity.type
_entity.pdbx_description
1 polymer ?
#
loop_
_entity_poly.entity_id
_entity_poly.type
_entity_poly.pdbx_seq_one_letter_code
_entity_poly.pdbx_strand_id
1 'polypeptide(L)'
;MLAWLLAGALVLPGCTSTPAKENGPIAADGTLCPGAERFDVAAIRAENAEKASDRAARISELASITPLPPGAEMAETRIRVRVPDTAMWPWDTRLTLWKDTGGTWQIATKIVRYNVPPPPPPPPPPLGEDGLPLPDWVPAPPPPPEPPYKTSALSAENAAELDQRLSDPCFRSGPDNFSYALPLAKKDEHGNKDWICPPDSAFYSAEVSIAGEPVRYLSHSCYVDFATSTFLRFAAYLIPIAPEAE
;
A
#
# COMPACT_ATOMS: atom_id res chain seq x y z
N MET A 1 5.88 78.79 4.14
CA MET A 1 4.90 78.05 3.30
C MET A 1 5.66 77.04 2.47
N LEU A 2 5.68 75.76 2.86
CA LEU A 2 6.01 74.65 1.98
C LEU A 2 5.21 73.44 2.45
N ALA A 3 4.42 72.89 1.54
CA ALA A 3 3.31 72.00 1.80
C ALA A 3 3.76 70.54 1.98
N TRP A 4 3.15 69.86 2.94
CA TRP A 4 3.18 68.41 3.11
C TRP A 4 2.34 67.75 2.00
N LEU A 5 2.91 66.81 1.26
CA LEU A 5 2.20 65.93 0.34
C LEU A 5 2.11 64.53 0.98
N LEU A 6 0.92 64.23 1.53
CA LEU A 6 0.50 62.90 1.96
C LEU A 6 0.13 62.07 0.73
N ALA A 7 0.93 61.07 0.40
CA ALA A 7 0.57 60.04 -0.57
C ALA A 7 -0.21 58.93 0.15
N GLY A 8 -1.53 58.94 0.00
CA GLY A 8 -2.40 57.86 0.46
C GLY A 8 -2.32 56.65 -0.47
N ALA A 9 -1.84 55.52 0.04
CA ALA A 9 -1.93 54.23 -0.64
C ALA A 9 -3.36 53.68 -0.47
N LEU A 10 -4.09 53.59 -1.58
CA LEU A 10 -5.36 52.87 -1.69
C LEU A 10 -5.08 51.36 -1.61
N VAL A 11 -5.39 50.75 -0.46
CA VAL A 11 -5.47 49.29 -0.33
C VAL A 11 -6.81 48.85 -0.92
N LEU A 12 -6.77 48.28 -2.14
CA LEU A 12 -7.94 47.63 -2.71
C LEU A 12 -8.22 46.34 -1.92
N PRO A 13 -9.45 46.12 -1.41
CA PRO A 13 -9.82 44.85 -0.79
C PRO A 13 -9.71 43.74 -1.84
N GLY A 14 -8.87 42.75 -1.54
CA GLY A 14 -8.57 41.64 -2.43
C GLY A 14 -9.83 40.90 -2.85
N CYS A 15 -10.03 40.77 -4.15
CA CYS A 15 -10.92 39.77 -4.71
C CYS A 15 -10.43 38.39 -4.25
N THR A 16 -11.11 37.78 -3.29
CA THR A 16 -11.06 36.33 -3.08
C THR A 16 -11.68 35.68 -4.30
N SER A 17 -10.87 35.45 -5.34
CA SER A 17 -11.24 34.52 -6.40
C SER A 17 -11.51 33.18 -5.73
N THR A 18 -12.76 32.72 -5.79
CA THR A 18 -13.10 31.35 -5.40
C THR A 18 -12.12 30.44 -6.11
N PRO A 19 -11.33 29.60 -5.41
CA PRO A 19 -10.43 28.69 -6.08
C PRO A 19 -11.27 27.89 -7.06
N ALA A 20 -10.92 27.98 -8.35
CA ALA A 20 -11.56 27.17 -9.37
C ALA A 20 -11.47 25.72 -8.90
N LYS A 21 -12.60 25.00 -8.93
CA LYS A 21 -12.65 23.59 -8.54
C LYS A 21 -11.56 22.89 -9.34
N GLU A 22 -10.46 22.51 -8.69
CA GLU A 22 -9.29 21.95 -9.37
C GLU A 22 -9.79 20.70 -10.11
N ASN A 23 -9.64 20.69 -11.43
CA ASN A 23 -9.96 19.49 -12.20
C ASN A 23 -9.08 18.36 -11.64
N GLY A 24 -9.67 17.20 -11.38
CA GLY A 24 -8.96 16.06 -10.80
C GLY A 24 -7.74 15.62 -11.63
N PRO A 25 -6.98 14.60 -11.17
CA PRO A 25 -5.82 14.11 -11.91
C PRO A 25 -6.18 13.82 -13.37
N ILE A 26 -5.28 14.18 -14.28
CA ILE A 26 -5.45 14.11 -15.73
C ILE A 26 -4.51 13.04 -16.29
N ALA A 27 -5.04 12.19 -17.15
CA ALA A 27 -4.31 11.14 -17.85
C ALA A 27 -3.46 11.73 -18.99
N ALA A 28 -2.59 10.89 -19.59
CA ALA A 28 -1.69 11.32 -20.67
C ALA A 28 -2.43 11.87 -21.91
N ASP A 29 -3.65 11.41 -22.17
CA ASP A 29 -4.50 11.83 -23.29
C ASP A 29 -5.32 13.11 -22.98
N GLY A 30 -5.14 13.71 -21.80
CA GLY A 30 -5.86 14.90 -21.37
C GLY A 30 -7.23 14.62 -20.74
N THR A 31 -7.64 13.36 -20.60
CA THR A 31 -8.90 12.99 -19.94
C THR A 31 -8.77 12.95 -18.41
N LEU A 32 -9.89 13.05 -17.69
CA LEU A 32 -9.90 12.83 -16.24
C LEU A 32 -9.53 11.38 -15.92
N CYS A 33 -8.63 11.21 -14.96
CA CYS A 33 -8.25 9.89 -14.49
C CYS A 33 -9.45 9.13 -13.92
N PRO A 34 -9.47 7.79 -14.08
CA PRO A 34 -10.51 6.95 -13.49
C PRO A 34 -10.74 7.24 -12.00
N GLY A 35 -12.01 7.25 -11.60
CA GLY A 35 -12.46 7.63 -10.26
C GLY A 35 -12.61 9.14 -10.02
N ALA A 36 -11.84 10.00 -10.70
CA ALA A 36 -11.82 11.44 -10.43
C ALA A 36 -13.16 12.15 -10.73
N GLU A 37 -14.01 11.58 -11.59
CA GLU A 37 -15.34 12.12 -11.90
C GLU A 37 -16.37 11.92 -10.77
N ARG A 38 -16.18 10.87 -9.96
CA ARG A 38 -17.13 10.47 -8.91
C ARG A 38 -16.86 11.16 -7.58
N PHE A 39 -15.60 11.46 -7.28
CA PHE A 39 -15.16 11.94 -5.97
C PHE A 39 -14.70 13.40 -6.01
N ASP A 40 -14.86 14.10 -4.90
CA ASP A 40 -14.30 15.44 -4.72
C ASP A 40 -12.80 15.32 -4.43
N VAL A 41 -12.01 15.24 -5.49
CA VAL A 41 -10.55 15.06 -5.41
C VAL A 41 -9.89 16.20 -4.63
N ALA A 42 -10.38 17.42 -4.77
CA ALA A 42 -9.84 18.57 -4.06
C ALA A 42 -10.04 18.41 -2.54
N ALA A 43 -11.23 17.97 -2.11
CA ALA A 43 -11.48 17.66 -0.71
C ALA A 43 -10.61 16.50 -0.19
N ILE A 44 -10.46 15.42 -0.97
CA ILE A 44 -9.56 14.30 -0.61
C ILE A 44 -8.11 14.79 -0.45
N ARG A 45 -7.60 15.61 -1.38
CA ARG A 45 -6.24 16.16 -1.30
C ARG A 45 -6.07 17.08 -0.09
N ALA A 46 -7.06 17.91 0.22
CA ALA A 46 -7.04 18.77 1.40
C ALA A 46 -6.93 17.94 2.69
N GLU A 47 -7.75 16.90 2.84
CA GLU A 47 -7.66 15.97 3.99
C GLU A 47 -6.29 15.28 4.03
N ASN A 48 -5.80 14.81 2.89
CA ASN A 48 -4.51 14.15 2.80
C ASN A 48 -3.35 15.06 3.18
N ALA A 49 -3.40 16.34 2.81
CA ALA A 49 -2.40 17.35 3.17
C ALA A 49 -2.42 17.64 4.67
N GLU A 50 -3.61 17.82 5.26
CA GLU A 50 -3.78 18.05 6.69
C GLU A 50 -3.16 16.93 7.55
N LYS A 51 -3.33 15.67 7.11
CA LYS A 51 -2.89 14.48 7.84
C LYS A 51 -1.57 13.88 7.34
N ALA A 52 -0.82 14.61 6.50
CA ALA A 52 0.30 14.03 5.75
C ALA A 52 1.41 13.47 6.65
N SER A 53 1.85 14.23 7.65
CA SER A 53 2.96 13.84 8.55
C SER A 53 2.60 12.61 9.38
N ASP A 54 1.47 12.64 10.08
CA ASP A 54 1.03 11.55 10.94
C ASP A 54 0.81 10.26 10.14
N ARG A 55 0.24 10.40 8.93
CA ARG A 55 0.04 9.28 8.01
C ARG A 55 1.38 8.71 7.54
N ALA A 56 2.33 9.55 7.14
CA ALA A 56 3.65 9.10 6.72
C ALA A 56 4.36 8.33 7.85
N ALA A 57 4.33 8.84 9.07
CA ALA A 57 4.87 8.16 10.24
C ALA A 57 4.20 6.80 10.47
N ARG A 58 2.86 6.76 10.43
CA ARG A 58 2.10 5.51 10.62
C ARG A 58 2.38 4.49 9.53
N ILE A 59 2.41 4.90 8.25
CA ILE A 59 2.67 3.98 7.15
C ILE A 59 4.12 3.51 7.19
N SER A 60 5.09 4.37 7.52
CA SER A 60 6.48 3.96 7.70
C SER A 60 6.62 2.91 8.81
N GLU A 61 5.94 3.10 9.95
CA GLU A 61 5.88 2.08 11.01
C GLU A 61 5.29 0.75 10.51
N LEU A 62 4.15 0.79 9.81
CA LEU A 62 3.49 -0.41 9.29
C LEU A 62 4.35 -1.13 8.23
N ALA A 63 4.95 -0.36 7.31
CA ALA A 63 5.81 -0.87 6.25
C ALA A 63 7.13 -1.40 6.80
N SER A 64 7.64 -0.87 7.93
CA SER A 64 8.90 -1.29 8.55
C SER A 64 8.98 -2.79 8.87
N ILE A 65 7.81 -3.44 9.05
CA ILE A 65 7.67 -4.85 9.40
C ILE A 65 7.75 -5.76 8.15
N THR A 66 7.68 -5.21 6.93
CA THR A 66 7.80 -6.02 5.71
C THR A 66 9.22 -6.57 5.55
N PRO A 67 9.37 -7.75 4.91
CA PRO A 67 10.68 -8.33 4.65
C PRO A 67 11.62 -7.33 3.96
N LEU A 68 12.84 -7.17 4.43
CA LEU A 68 13.83 -6.30 3.80
C LEU A 68 15.07 -7.14 3.49
N PRO A 69 15.07 -7.91 2.38
CA PRO A 69 16.19 -8.76 2.03
C PRO A 69 17.40 -7.93 1.58
N PRO A 70 18.62 -8.52 1.61
CA PRO A 70 19.81 -7.89 1.04
C PRO A 70 19.57 -7.41 -0.39
N GLY A 71 20.03 -6.21 -0.70
CA GLY A 71 19.81 -5.54 -2.00
C GLY A 71 18.56 -4.66 -2.03
N ALA A 72 17.49 -4.99 -1.29
CA ALA A 72 16.30 -4.14 -1.21
C ALA A 72 16.53 -2.87 -0.38
N GLU A 73 17.44 -2.92 0.61
CA GLU A 73 17.78 -1.78 1.48
C GLU A 73 18.29 -0.57 0.70
N MET A 74 19.10 -0.85 -0.33
CA MET A 74 19.80 0.16 -1.15
C MET A 74 19.13 0.42 -2.49
N ALA A 75 18.01 -0.27 -2.79
CA ALA A 75 17.31 -0.10 -4.05
C ALA A 75 16.64 1.27 -4.11
N GLU A 76 16.95 2.06 -5.15
CA GLU A 76 16.36 3.37 -5.37
C GLU A 76 14.85 3.27 -5.66
N THR A 77 14.46 2.24 -6.42
CA THR A 77 13.06 1.89 -6.66
C THR A 77 12.67 0.69 -5.80
N ARG A 78 11.81 0.93 -4.81
CA ARG A 78 11.33 -0.06 -3.83
C ARG A 78 9.89 0.24 -3.43
N ILE A 79 9.10 -0.81 -3.28
CA ILE A 79 7.74 -0.74 -2.74
C ILE A 79 7.65 -1.70 -1.56
N ARG A 80 7.26 -1.20 -0.39
CA ARG A 80 6.96 -2.03 0.78
C ARG A 80 5.47 -1.96 1.04
N VAL A 81 4.75 -3.08 0.89
CA VAL A 81 3.31 -3.15 1.09
C VAL A 81 2.99 -4.00 2.30
N ARG A 82 2.06 -3.51 3.13
CA ARG A 82 1.44 -4.29 4.20
C ARG A 82 -0.08 -4.21 4.09
N VAL A 83 -0.71 -5.37 4.21
CA VAL A 83 -2.13 -5.53 4.45
C VAL A 83 -2.25 -6.19 5.83
N PRO A 84 -2.42 -5.42 6.91
CA PRO A 84 -2.53 -5.98 8.25
C PRO A 84 -3.76 -6.87 8.38
N ASP A 85 -3.75 -7.74 9.40
CA ASP A 85 -4.93 -8.48 9.76
C ASP A 85 -6.04 -7.52 10.23
N THR A 86 -7.27 -7.87 9.87
CA THR A 86 -8.48 -7.19 10.34
C THR A 86 -9.40 -8.22 10.98
N ALA A 87 -10.43 -7.77 11.67
CA ALA A 87 -11.45 -8.67 12.23
C ALA A 87 -12.07 -9.60 11.17
N MET A 88 -12.08 -9.19 9.89
CA MET A 88 -12.62 -9.97 8.78
C MET A 88 -11.54 -10.68 7.95
N TRP A 89 -10.28 -10.23 8.02
CA TRP A 89 -9.17 -10.75 7.20
C TRP A 89 -8.02 -11.23 8.11
N PRO A 90 -7.88 -12.54 8.37
CA PRO A 90 -6.93 -13.04 9.36
C PRO A 90 -5.47 -13.08 8.89
N TRP A 91 -5.18 -12.51 7.70
CA TRP A 91 -3.89 -12.63 7.03
C TRP A 91 -3.18 -11.27 7.06
N ASP A 92 -2.04 -11.21 7.74
CA ASP A 92 -1.13 -10.07 7.65
C ASP A 92 -0.15 -10.33 6.50
N THR A 93 -0.44 -9.73 5.34
CA THR A 93 0.36 -9.85 4.13
C THR A 93 1.41 -8.76 4.11
N ARG A 94 2.67 -9.16 4.03
CA ARG A 94 3.83 -8.27 4.06
C ARG A 94 4.70 -8.56 2.85
N LEU A 95 4.92 -7.54 2.04
CA LEU A 95 5.61 -7.67 0.76
C LEU A 95 6.62 -6.53 0.59
N THR A 96 7.75 -6.85 -0.02
CA THR A 96 8.68 -5.86 -0.57
C THR A 96 9.00 -6.21 -2.01
N LEU A 97 8.82 -5.24 -2.91
CA LEU A 97 9.21 -5.29 -4.31
C LEU A 97 10.38 -4.32 -4.49
N TRP A 98 11.39 -4.67 -5.26
CA TRP A 98 12.48 -3.74 -5.56
C TRP A 98 13.13 -4.05 -6.91
N LYS A 99 13.72 -3.04 -7.54
CA LYS A 99 14.65 -3.27 -8.66
C LYS A 99 16.03 -3.57 -8.09
N ASP A 100 16.62 -4.69 -8.51
CA ASP A 100 18.03 -4.98 -8.22
C ASP A 100 18.98 -4.09 -9.05
N THR A 101 20.28 -4.29 -8.89
CA THR A 101 21.32 -3.53 -9.61
C THR A 101 21.31 -3.76 -11.12
N GLY A 102 20.70 -4.85 -11.60
CA GLY A 102 20.47 -5.13 -13.02
C GLY A 102 19.15 -4.55 -13.55
N GLY A 103 18.37 -3.86 -12.70
CA GLY A 103 17.06 -3.33 -13.05
C GLY A 103 15.94 -4.37 -13.08
N THR A 104 16.19 -5.60 -12.61
CA THR A 104 15.17 -6.66 -12.58
C THR A 104 14.33 -6.53 -11.31
N TRP A 105 13.01 -6.65 -11.47
CA TRP A 105 12.10 -6.66 -10.32
C TRP A 105 12.24 -7.95 -9.53
N GLN A 106 12.46 -7.79 -8.23
CA GLN A 106 12.48 -8.84 -7.23
C GLN A 106 11.30 -8.68 -6.29
N ILE A 107 10.89 -9.77 -5.65
CA ILE A 107 9.79 -9.80 -4.69
C ILE A 107 10.18 -10.63 -3.48
N ALA A 108 9.84 -10.15 -2.29
CA ALA A 108 9.92 -10.88 -1.04
C ALA A 108 8.60 -10.80 -0.29
N THR A 109 8.06 -11.94 0.15
CA THR A 109 6.75 -12.02 0.81
C THR A 109 6.76 -12.83 2.09
N LYS A 110 5.98 -12.36 3.07
CA LYS A 110 5.63 -13.06 4.30
C LYS A 110 4.14 -12.88 4.54
N ILE A 111 3.42 -13.99 4.63
CA ILE A 111 2.01 -14.01 5.03
C ILE A 111 1.96 -14.61 6.42
N VAL A 112 1.52 -13.83 7.40
CA VAL A 112 1.33 -14.32 8.78
C VAL A 112 -0.14 -14.60 8.99
N ARG A 113 -0.45 -15.79 9.51
CA ARG A 113 -1.81 -16.20 9.87
C ARG A 113 -1.91 -16.31 11.39
N TYR A 114 -2.49 -15.30 12.02
CA TYR A 114 -2.58 -15.24 13.49
C TYR A 114 -3.55 -16.26 14.10
N ASN A 115 -4.41 -16.86 13.29
CA ASN A 115 -5.41 -17.84 13.72
C ASN A 115 -4.98 -19.31 13.52
N VAL A 116 -3.75 -19.58 13.08
CA VAL A 116 -3.25 -20.95 12.94
C VAL A 116 -2.74 -21.42 14.32
N PRO A 117 -3.31 -22.50 14.89
CA PRO A 117 -2.83 -23.03 16.16
C PRO A 117 -1.38 -23.54 16.01
N PRO A 118 -0.59 -23.54 17.10
CA PRO A 118 0.73 -24.12 17.07
C PRO A 118 0.66 -25.60 16.65
N PRO A 119 1.72 -26.14 16.02
CA PRO A 119 1.76 -27.56 15.68
C PRO A 119 1.55 -28.41 16.94
N PRO A 120 0.86 -29.57 16.82
CA PRO A 120 0.67 -30.46 17.94
C PRO A 120 2.02 -30.93 18.50
N PRO A 121 2.10 -31.26 19.80
CA PRO A 121 3.30 -31.87 20.35
C PRO A 121 3.60 -33.20 19.65
N PRO A 122 4.87 -33.63 19.62
CA PRO A 122 5.24 -34.92 19.05
C PRO A 122 4.48 -36.06 19.75
N PRO A 123 4.10 -37.13 19.02
CA PRO A 123 3.39 -38.25 19.61
C PRO A 123 4.28 -38.96 20.65
N PRO A 124 3.69 -39.54 21.71
CA PRO A 124 4.43 -40.33 22.67
C PRO A 124 5.01 -41.59 22.01
N PRO A 125 6.07 -42.18 22.57
CA PRO A 125 6.62 -43.44 22.09
C PRO A 125 5.55 -44.56 22.12
N PRO A 126 5.45 -45.41 21.10
CA PRO A 126 4.64 -46.62 21.15
C PRO A 126 5.22 -47.56 22.22
N LEU A 127 4.31 -48.18 22.97
CA LEU A 127 4.65 -49.15 24.02
C LEU A 127 4.57 -50.57 23.46
N GLY A 128 5.51 -51.43 23.87
CA GLY A 128 5.48 -52.87 23.63
C GLY A 128 4.52 -53.61 24.56
N GLU A 129 4.44 -54.94 24.43
CA GLU A 129 3.57 -55.79 25.28
C GLU A 129 3.94 -55.76 26.77
N ASP A 130 5.18 -55.39 27.08
CA ASP A 130 5.72 -55.19 28.43
C ASP A 130 5.44 -53.78 28.99
N GLY A 131 4.77 -52.91 28.22
CA GLY A 131 4.49 -51.52 28.59
C GLY A 131 5.71 -50.59 28.50
N LEU A 132 6.84 -51.05 27.94
CA LEU A 132 8.03 -50.23 27.73
C LEU A 132 8.07 -49.64 26.32
N PRO A 133 8.73 -48.49 26.10
CA PRO A 133 8.91 -47.93 24.76
C PRO A 133 9.62 -48.93 23.82
N LEU A 134 9.16 -49.03 22.57
CA LEU A 134 9.81 -49.88 21.57
C LEU A 134 11.28 -49.45 21.37
N PRO A 135 12.27 -50.38 21.41
CA PRO A 135 13.71 -50.05 21.40
C PRO A 135 14.19 -49.25 20.18
N ASP A 136 13.55 -49.46 19.03
CA ASP A 136 13.94 -48.85 17.75
C ASP A 136 13.03 -47.68 17.35
N TRP A 137 12.14 -47.22 18.24
CA TRP A 137 11.32 -46.06 17.94
C TRP A 137 12.13 -44.77 18.03
N VAL A 138 12.15 -44.03 16.93
CA VAL A 138 12.72 -42.69 16.85
C VAL A 138 11.58 -41.74 16.46
N PRO A 139 11.32 -40.67 17.22
CA PRO A 139 10.33 -39.67 16.80
C PRO A 139 10.74 -39.07 15.46
N ALA A 140 9.76 -38.77 14.62
CA ALA A 140 10.03 -38.01 13.41
C ALA A 140 10.70 -36.68 13.81
N PRO A 141 11.77 -36.24 13.13
CA PRO A 141 12.36 -34.94 13.39
C PRO A 141 11.31 -33.85 13.15
N PRO A 142 11.36 -32.74 13.90
CA PRO A 142 10.47 -31.63 13.63
C PRO A 142 10.67 -31.14 12.19
N PRO A 143 9.62 -30.61 11.53
CA PRO A 143 9.78 -29.99 10.24
C PRO A 143 10.82 -28.86 10.34
N PRO A 144 11.62 -28.62 9.28
CA PRO A 144 12.52 -27.50 9.26
C PRO A 144 11.75 -26.19 9.49
N PRO A 145 12.35 -25.20 10.18
CA PRO A 145 11.69 -23.92 10.37
C PRO A 145 11.34 -23.31 9.02
N GLU A 146 10.15 -22.73 8.91
CA GLU A 146 9.79 -21.98 7.72
C GLU A 146 10.77 -20.83 7.49
N PRO A 147 11.16 -20.56 6.23
CA PRO A 147 12.03 -19.43 5.95
C PRO A 147 11.37 -18.13 6.43
N PRO A 148 12.17 -17.12 6.81
CA PRO A 148 11.65 -15.88 7.34
C PRO A 148 10.76 -15.13 6.34
N TYR A 149 10.88 -15.42 5.04
CA TYR A 149 10.05 -14.95 3.93
C TYR A 149 10.35 -15.80 2.69
N LYS A 150 9.49 -15.74 1.67
CA LYS A 150 9.76 -16.28 0.33
C LYS A 150 10.31 -15.17 -0.55
N THR A 151 11.20 -15.48 -1.49
CA THR A 151 11.78 -14.51 -2.41
C THR A 151 11.91 -15.09 -3.82
N SER A 152 11.75 -14.26 -4.85
CA SER A 152 12.02 -14.63 -6.25
C SER A 152 12.20 -13.38 -7.10
N ALA A 153 12.63 -13.56 -8.36
CA ALA A 153 12.36 -12.57 -9.39
C ALA A 153 10.85 -12.50 -9.65
N LEU A 154 10.35 -11.33 -10.05
CA LEU A 154 8.99 -11.15 -10.51
C LEU A 154 8.86 -11.66 -11.95
N SER A 155 7.69 -12.16 -12.35
CA SER A 155 7.48 -12.58 -13.75
C SER A 155 7.58 -11.36 -14.68
N ALA A 156 7.99 -11.58 -15.94
CA ALA A 156 8.13 -10.50 -16.90
C ALA A 156 6.83 -9.70 -17.10
N GLU A 157 5.68 -10.38 -17.11
CA GLU A 157 4.36 -9.76 -17.20
C GLU A 157 4.06 -8.86 -15.99
N ASN A 158 4.22 -9.37 -14.76
CA ASN A 158 3.97 -8.60 -13.54
C ASN A 158 4.97 -7.44 -13.39
N ALA A 159 6.22 -7.64 -13.81
CA ALA A 159 7.25 -6.60 -13.82
C ALA A 159 6.89 -5.46 -14.78
N ALA A 160 6.44 -5.80 -16.00
CA ALA A 160 6.00 -4.82 -16.98
C ALA A 160 4.75 -4.06 -16.52
N GLU A 161 3.78 -4.76 -15.93
CA GLU A 161 2.58 -4.11 -15.39
C GLU A 161 2.90 -3.21 -14.19
N LEU A 162 3.84 -3.62 -13.33
CA LEU A 162 4.29 -2.78 -12.22
C LEU A 162 4.95 -1.50 -12.72
N ASP A 163 5.85 -1.60 -13.70
CA ASP A 163 6.48 -0.42 -14.33
C ASP A 163 5.44 0.47 -15.01
N GLN A 164 4.48 -0.10 -15.73
CA GLN A 164 3.38 0.64 -16.35
C GLN A 164 2.61 1.46 -15.30
N ARG A 165 2.19 0.82 -14.20
CA ARG A 165 1.42 1.47 -13.13
C ARG A 165 2.21 2.57 -12.42
N LEU A 166 3.52 2.39 -12.20
CA LEU A 166 4.38 3.43 -11.61
C LEU A 166 4.63 4.61 -12.57
N SER A 167 4.57 4.35 -13.88
CA SER A 167 4.70 5.39 -14.92
C SER A 167 3.38 6.11 -15.23
N ASP A 168 2.24 5.58 -14.77
CA ASP A 168 0.92 6.14 -15.03
C ASP A 168 0.77 7.55 -14.44
N PRO A 169 0.49 8.59 -15.24
CA PRO A 169 0.23 9.94 -14.75
C PRO A 169 -0.90 10.00 -13.71
N CYS A 170 -1.90 9.12 -13.82
CA CYS A 170 -2.99 9.01 -12.87
C CYS A 170 -2.54 8.46 -11.52
N PHE A 171 -1.55 7.57 -11.49
CA PHE A 171 -0.92 7.13 -10.25
C PHE A 171 -0.09 8.26 -9.64
N ARG A 172 0.74 8.91 -10.46
CA ARG A 172 1.67 9.96 -10.02
C ARG A 172 0.96 11.19 -9.46
N SER A 173 -0.17 11.57 -10.04
CA SER A 173 -0.96 12.73 -9.61
C SER A 173 -2.18 12.38 -8.74
N GLY A 174 -2.43 11.08 -8.54
CA GLY A 174 -3.53 10.58 -7.73
C GLY A 174 -3.35 10.86 -6.23
N PRO A 175 -4.44 10.91 -5.44
CA PRO A 175 -4.34 11.03 -4.00
C PRO A 175 -3.52 9.89 -3.37
N ASP A 176 -2.74 10.20 -2.34
CA ASP A 176 -1.96 9.19 -1.61
C ASP A 176 -2.82 8.32 -0.69
N ASN A 177 -3.91 8.89 -0.17
CA ASN A 177 -4.76 8.20 0.78
C ASN A 177 -6.25 8.32 0.47
N PHE A 178 -6.95 7.21 0.75
CA PHE A 178 -8.40 7.10 0.67
C PHE A 178 -8.94 6.65 2.03
N SER A 179 -9.53 7.60 2.75
CA SER A 179 -10.16 7.38 4.06
C SER A 179 -11.42 6.52 3.95
N TYR A 180 -11.97 6.13 5.09
CA TYR A 180 -13.19 5.31 5.16
C TYR A 180 -14.43 5.99 4.54
N ALA A 181 -14.47 7.32 4.59
CA ALA A 181 -15.52 8.13 4.02
C ALA A 181 -14.91 9.05 2.95
N LEU A 182 -15.19 8.80 1.68
CA LEU A 182 -14.67 9.57 0.57
C LEU A 182 -15.69 10.61 0.11
N PRO A 183 -15.35 11.91 0.08
CA PRO A 183 -16.27 12.94 -0.36
C PRO A 183 -16.60 12.73 -1.84
N LEU A 184 -17.89 12.75 -2.15
CA LEU A 184 -18.40 12.62 -3.51
C LEU A 184 -18.39 13.98 -4.21
N ALA A 185 -18.10 13.98 -5.51
CA ALA A 185 -18.14 15.20 -6.33
C ALA A 185 -19.56 15.81 -6.40
N LYS A 186 -20.58 14.95 -6.28
CA LYS A 186 -22.01 15.26 -6.21
C LYS A 186 -22.64 14.32 -5.21
N LYS A 187 -23.71 14.77 -4.54
CA LYS A 187 -24.48 13.87 -3.67
C LYS A 187 -24.99 12.66 -4.46
N ASP A 188 -25.02 11.50 -3.81
CA ASP A 188 -25.60 10.30 -4.40
C ASP A 188 -27.14 10.38 -4.45
N GLU A 189 -27.77 9.32 -4.95
CA GLU A 189 -29.23 9.20 -5.08
C GLU A 189 -29.99 9.26 -3.73
N HIS A 190 -29.29 9.04 -2.62
CA HIS A 190 -29.82 9.13 -1.26
C HIS A 190 -29.50 10.46 -0.58
N GLY A 191 -28.81 11.38 -1.26
CA GLY A 191 -28.43 12.68 -0.73
C GLY A 191 -27.17 12.66 0.14
N ASN A 192 -26.45 11.55 0.21
CA ASN A 192 -25.19 11.44 0.96
C ASN A 192 -24.11 12.25 0.26
N LYS A 193 -23.25 12.89 1.05
CA LYS A 193 -22.10 13.66 0.53
C LYS A 193 -20.83 12.82 0.43
N ASP A 194 -20.80 11.67 1.10
CA ASP A 194 -19.64 10.81 1.20
C ASP A 194 -20.04 9.41 0.76
N TRP A 195 -19.11 8.73 0.09
CA TRP A 195 -19.18 7.30 -0.12
C TRP A 195 -18.42 6.59 0.99
N ILE A 196 -19.06 5.61 1.60
CA ILE A 196 -18.52 4.86 2.73
C ILE A 196 -17.92 3.55 2.22
N CYS A 197 -16.67 3.25 2.59
CA CYS A 197 -16.06 1.96 2.23
C CYS A 197 -16.93 0.83 2.82
N PRO A 198 -17.12 -0.28 2.08
CA PRO A 198 -17.69 -1.49 2.66
C PRO A 198 -16.88 -1.94 3.90
N PRO A 199 -17.53 -2.39 4.99
CA PRO A 199 -16.85 -2.74 6.25
C PRO A 199 -15.90 -3.94 6.13
N ASP A 200 -16.05 -4.74 5.07
CA ASP A 200 -15.28 -5.92 4.72
C ASP A 200 -14.04 -5.61 3.86
N SER A 201 -13.76 -4.33 3.60
CA SER A 201 -12.58 -3.91 2.86
C SER A 201 -11.29 -4.16 3.65
N ALA A 202 -10.25 -4.67 2.98
CA ALA A 202 -8.92 -4.71 3.55
C ALA A 202 -8.31 -3.29 3.63
N PHE A 203 -7.47 -3.06 4.64
CA PHE A 203 -6.65 -1.85 4.73
C PHE A 203 -5.30 -2.12 4.07
N TYR A 204 -4.91 -1.29 3.11
CA TYR A 204 -3.64 -1.40 2.43
C TYR A 204 -2.79 -0.21 2.82
N SER A 205 -1.51 -0.45 3.12
CA SER A 205 -0.52 0.58 3.39
C SER A 205 0.74 0.29 2.60
N ALA A 206 1.35 1.29 1.98
CA ALA A 206 2.64 1.12 1.32
C ALA A 206 3.55 2.34 1.41
N GLU A 207 4.84 2.05 1.49
CA GLU A 207 5.93 2.98 1.21
C GLU A 207 6.40 2.74 -0.22
N VAL A 208 6.38 3.77 -1.06
CA VAL A 208 6.82 3.71 -2.47
C VAL A 208 7.98 4.67 -2.67
N SER A 209 9.16 4.12 -2.94
CA SER A 209 10.35 4.83 -3.39
C SER A 209 10.53 4.58 -4.88
N ILE A 210 10.75 5.66 -5.64
CA ILE A 210 11.08 5.63 -7.06
C ILE A 210 12.35 6.45 -7.23
N ALA A 211 13.30 5.97 -8.03
CA ALA A 211 14.55 6.67 -8.30
C ALA A 211 14.31 8.14 -8.71
N GLY A 212 14.91 9.07 -7.97
CA GLY A 212 14.81 10.51 -8.23
C GLY A 212 13.52 11.18 -7.76
N GLU A 213 12.60 10.47 -7.09
CA GLU A 213 11.33 11.02 -6.61
C GLU A 213 11.24 10.97 -5.07
N PRO A 214 10.46 11.88 -4.44
CA PRO A 214 10.15 11.78 -3.03
C PRO A 214 9.41 10.47 -2.71
N VAL A 215 9.73 9.86 -1.57
CA VAL A 215 9.01 8.68 -1.07
C VAL A 215 7.54 9.03 -0.85
N ARG A 216 6.65 8.21 -1.40
CA ARG A 216 5.20 8.31 -1.20
C ARG A 216 4.72 7.31 -0.17
N TYR A 217 3.88 7.78 0.75
CA TYR A 217 3.23 6.95 1.75
C TYR A 217 1.76 6.83 1.42
N LEU A 218 1.39 5.67 0.88
CA LEU A 218 0.08 5.41 0.32
C LEU A 218 -0.76 4.56 1.26
N SER A 219 -2.06 4.85 1.38
CA SER A 219 -2.98 3.96 2.09
C SER A 219 -4.40 3.99 1.52
N HIS A 220 -5.09 2.87 1.55
CA HIS A 220 -6.51 2.86 1.23
C HIS A 220 -7.27 1.81 2.01
N SER A 221 -8.47 2.17 2.44
CA SER A 221 -9.47 1.23 2.96
C SER A 221 -10.55 0.95 1.93
N CYS A 222 -10.51 1.62 0.77
CA CYS A 222 -11.64 1.66 -0.15
C CYS A 222 -11.22 1.08 -1.51
N TYR A 223 -12.05 0.23 -2.11
CA TYR A 223 -11.87 -0.20 -3.50
C TYR A 223 -12.48 0.84 -4.43
N VAL A 224 -11.63 1.69 -5.00
CA VAL A 224 -12.03 2.78 -5.90
C VAL A 224 -11.19 2.73 -7.17
N ASP A 225 -11.71 3.34 -8.23
CA ASP A 225 -11.10 3.26 -9.56
C ASP A 225 -9.87 4.15 -9.73
N PHE A 226 -9.44 4.87 -8.68
CA PHE A 226 -8.18 5.63 -8.74
C PHE A 226 -6.98 4.71 -8.97
N ALA A 227 -6.08 5.13 -9.85
CA ALA A 227 -4.86 4.40 -10.18
C ALA A 227 -4.04 4.00 -8.94
N THR A 228 -3.91 4.87 -7.93
CA THR A 228 -3.27 4.55 -6.64
C THR A 228 -3.90 3.37 -5.91
N SER A 229 -5.24 3.28 -5.86
CA SER A 229 -5.95 2.17 -5.22
C SER A 229 -5.76 0.87 -6.01
N THR A 230 -5.88 0.93 -7.35
CA THR A 230 -5.66 -0.25 -8.20
C THR A 230 -4.22 -0.76 -8.13
N PHE A 231 -3.23 0.13 -8.07
CA PHE A 231 -1.82 -0.19 -7.89
C PHE A 231 -1.57 -0.91 -6.56
N LEU A 232 -2.09 -0.39 -5.45
CA LEU A 232 -1.87 -1.01 -4.14
C LEU A 232 -2.49 -2.40 -4.03
N ARG A 233 -3.68 -2.58 -4.60
CA ARG A 233 -4.30 -3.91 -4.70
C ARG A 233 -3.42 -4.84 -5.53
N PHE A 234 -3.04 -4.43 -6.74
CA PHE A 234 -2.18 -5.22 -7.61
C PHE A 234 -0.90 -5.64 -6.90
N ALA A 235 -0.16 -4.69 -6.34
CA ALA A 235 1.11 -4.95 -5.65
C ALA A 235 0.93 -5.88 -4.44
N ALA A 236 -0.16 -5.74 -3.66
CA ALA A 236 -0.43 -6.57 -2.49
C ALA A 236 -0.73 -8.04 -2.82
N TYR A 237 -1.21 -8.33 -4.03
CA TYR A 237 -1.54 -9.69 -4.47
C TYR A 237 -0.45 -10.35 -5.32
N LEU A 238 0.67 -9.67 -5.56
CA LEU A 238 1.82 -10.32 -6.20
C LEU A 238 2.39 -11.41 -5.29
N ILE A 239 2.70 -12.55 -5.90
CA ILE A 239 3.31 -13.70 -5.22
C ILE A 239 4.65 -14.04 -5.87
N PRO A 240 5.64 -14.52 -5.09
CA PRO A 240 6.87 -15.05 -5.67
C PRO A 240 6.55 -16.22 -6.60
N ILE A 241 7.27 -16.31 -7.71
CA ILE A 241 7.24 -17.50 -8.55
C ILE A 241 7.82 -18.64 -7.71
N ALA A 242 7.09 -19.75 -7.59
CA ALA A 242 7.64 -20.94 -6.96
C ALA A 242 8.89 -21.35 -7.76
N PRO A 243 10.02 -21.71 -7.11
CA PRO A 243 11.11 -22.31 -7.86
C PRO A 243 10.53 -23.50 -8.63
N GLU A 244 10.80 -23.57 -9.94
CA GLU A 244 10.54 -24.80 -10.69
C GLU A 244 11.23 -25.92 -9.91
N ALA A 245 10.51 -27.00 -9.63
CA ALA A 245 11.10 -28.15 -8.97
C ALA A 245 12.19 -28.70 -9.90
N GLU A 246 13.45 -28.42 -9.59
CA GLU A 246 14.62 -29.06 -10.21
C GLU A 246 14.64 -30.57 -9.90
#